data_AF-V7I2U5-F1
#
_entry.id   AF-V7I2U5-F1
#
_cell.length_a   1.000
_cell.length_b   1.000
_cell.length_c   1.000
_cell.angle_alpha   90.00
_cell.angle_beta   90.00
_cell.angle_gamma   90.00
#
_symmetry.space_group_name_H-M   'P 1'
#
loop_
_entity.id
_entity.type
_entity.pdbx_description
1 polymer ?
#
loop_
_entity_poly.entity_id
_entity_poly.type
_entity_poly.pdbx_seq_one_letter_code
_entity_poly.pdbx_strand_id
1 'polypeptide(L)'
;MQNKKYESLKRWGYVLLGIIIMMCLGTVYSYSIFRLPIEKLFNIGATQSGMPYMTALACYAFFMFLTGRYLDKFNPRYIIIVGGFLVSLGWILSAYAPNIYILTITYGLISGAGVGIVYGVPMTVVARWFPEKKGLAVGMVLIGFGLSPLITAPLARFFVEQYGIMNTFQILGICFGIIIPILSLPFKYPSDSEILNLKSVKHVKNSLNDLNTLNMIKSISFKGLYINFFIGTTIGLMLIGLTSSVGIELIGLSPKKVALLMALFAVFNGIGRPAFGWLTDKLFSKNAMYMSYGLIISSAVLMLFANKGDVIIYSISFSVFWFNLGGWLAIAPTSTLALYGTKHYSQNYGVVFTAYGIGAITGVVTSGMLLDMHQNYRYVFYYVIALCLIGILMTSRLMEEK
;
A
#
# COMPACT_ATOMS: atom_id res chain seq x y z
N MET A 1 31.08 15.13 20.85
CA MET A 1 30.58 15.10 19.45
C MET A 1 30.49 13.69 18.86
N GLN A 2 31.45 12.79 19.10
CA GLN A 2 31.42 11.40 18.59
C GLN A 2 30.22 10.55 19.09
N ASN A 3 29.85 10.62 20.37
CA ASN A 3 28.68 9.87 20.89
C ASN A 3 27.35 10.29 20.25
N LYS A 4 27.12 11.60 20.01
CA LYS A 4 25.93 12.09 19.30
C LYS A 4 25.88 11.63 17.84
N LYS A 5 27.04 11.56 17.17
CA LYS A 5 27.15 11.08 15.78
C LYS A 5 26.90 9.56 15.69
N TYR A 6 27.37 8.80 16.66
CA TYR A 6 27.15 7.36 16.76
C TYR A 6 25.69 7.00 17.10
N GLU A 7 25.05 7.74 18.01
CA GLU A 7 23.60 7.62 18.26
C GLU A 7 22.77 7.99 17.03
N SER A 8 23.15 9.05 16.31
CA SER A 8 22.52 9.42 15.04
C SER A 8 22.61 8.28 14.01
N LEU A 9 23.79 7.69 13.81
CA LEU A 9 23.99 6.58 12.86
C LEU A 9 23.15 5.34 13.22
N LYS A 10 23.07 4.99 14.51
CA LYS A 10 22.21 3.88 14.98
C LYS A 10 20.73 4.14 14.69
N ARG A 11 20.27 5.38 14.89
CA ARG A 11 18.87 5.78 14.65
C ARG A 11 18.49 5.66 13.18
N TRP A 12 19.37 6.09 12.28
CA TRP A 12 19.17 5.94 10.83
C TRP A 12 19.23 4.47 10.36
N GLY A 13 19.93 3.61 11.10
CA GLY A 13 19.87 2.16 10.92
C GLY A 13 18.45 1.61 10.98
N TYR A 14 17.61 2.06 11.93
CA TYR A 14 16.21 1.63 12.02
C TYR A 14 15.37 2.01 10.80
N VAL A 15 15.66 3.17 10.20
CA VAL A 15 15.00 3.62 8.97
C VAL A 15 15.36 2.67 7.83
N LEU A 16 16.65 2.39 7.61
CA LEU A 16 17.10 1.52 6.54
C LEU A 16 16.56 0.09 6.68
N LEU A 17 16.64 -0.49 7.87
CA LEU A 17 16.10 -1.83 8.14
C LEU A 17 14.58 -1.85 7.95
N GLY A 18 13.89 -0.79 8.39
CA GLY A 18 12.46 -0.62 8.20
C GLY A 18 12.06 -0.55 6.73
N ILE A 19 12.84 0.16 5.90
CA ILE A 19 12.64 0.22 4.45
C ILE A 19 12.69 -1.18 3.85
N ILE A 20 13.72 -1.97 4.18
CA ILE A 20 13.90 -3.32 3.58
C ILE A 20 12.77 -4.27 4.03
N ILE A 21 12.40 -4.25 5.32
CA ILE A 21 11.23 -5.01 5.81
C ILE A 21 9.98 -4.60 5.04
N MET A 22 9.73 -3.29 4.91
CA MET A 22 8.59 -2.77 4.17
C MET A 22 8.61 -3.16 2.69
N MET A 23 9.79 -3.27 2.06
CA MET A 23 9.91 -3.78 0.69
C MET A 23 9.50 -5.26 0.60
N CYS A 24 9.90 -6.10 1.55
CA CYS A 24 9.44 -7.50 1.60
C CYS A 24 7.92 -7.59 1.74
N LEU A 25 7.34 -6.84 2.67
CA LEU A 25 5.88 -6.81 2.88
C LEU A 25 5.12 -6.24 1.68
N GLY A 26 5.71 -5.23 1.03
CA GLY A 26 5.14 -4.55 -0.12
C GLY A 26 5.07 -5.43 -1.38
N THR A 27 5.64 -6.63 -1.39
CA THR A 27 5.59 -7.56 -2.55
C THR A 27 4.16 -7.83 -3.03
N VAL A 28 3.15 -7.60 -2.18
CA VAL A 28 1.73 -7.62 -2.58
C VAL A 28 1.41 -6.70 -3.78
N TYR A 29 2.11 -5.59 -3.97
CA TYR A 29 1.94 -4.70 -5.14
C TYR A 29 2.55 -5.25 -6.44
N SER A 30 3.31 -6.34 -6.36
CA SER A 30 3.80 -7.09 -7.53
C SER A 30 2.88 -8.23 -7.93
N TYR A 31 1.71 -8.39 -7.27
CA TYR A 31 0.84 -9.55 -7.48
C TYR A 31 0.36 -9.71 -8.93
N SER A 32 0.21 -8.62 -9.68
CA SER A 32 -0.21 -8.69 -11.08
C SER A 32 0.69 -9.57 -11.94
N ILE A 33 1.97 -9.74 -11.59
CA ILE A 33 2.91 -10.66 -12.26
C ILE A 33 2.42 -12.13 -12.18
N PHE A 34 1.74 -12.50 -11.10
CA PHE A 34 1.26 -13.85 -10.86
C PHE A 34 -0.13 -14.12 -11.47
N ARG A 35 -0.93 -13.08 -11.76
CA ARG A 35 -2.33 -13.26 -12.21
C ARG A 35 -2.49 -14.10 -13.47
N LEU A 36 -1.87 -13.70 -14.58
CA LEU A 36 -2.01 -14.45 -15.84
C LEU A 36 -1.47 -15.89 -15.74
N PRO A 37 -0.33 -16.16 -15.08
CA PRO A 37 0.09 -17.54 -14.81
C PRO A 37 -0.91 -18.34 -13.95
N ILE A 38 -1.54 -17.74 -12.94
CA ILE A 38 -2.56 -18.39 -12.10
C ILE A 38 -3.81 -18.72 -12.91
N GLU A 39 -4.26 -17.78 -13.75
CA GLU A 39 -5.42 -17.98 -14.65
C GLU A 39 -5.21 -19.19 -15.54
N LYS A 40 -4.01 -19.32 -16.13
CA LYS A 40 -3.63 -20.47 -16.94
C LYS A 40 -3.49 -21.76 -16.15
N LEU A 41 -2.88 -21.71 -14.97
CA LEU A 41 -2.62 -22.91 -14.16
C LEU A 41 -3.90 -23.54 -13.63
N PHE A 42 -4.84 -22.74 -13.14
CA PHE A 42 -6.10 -23.23 -12.58
C PHE A 42 -7.27 -23.17 -13.57
N ASN A 43 -7.05 -22.69 -14.79
CA ASN A 43 -8.08 -22.49 -15.81
C ASN A 43 -9.28 -21.66 -15.31
N ILE A 44 -8.97 -20.48 -14.77
CA ILE A 44 -9.93 -19.58 -14.11
C ILE A 44 -9.95 -18.19 -14.76
N GLY A 45 -11.04 -17.45 -14.53
CA GLY A 45 -11.20 -16.07 -14.99
C GLY A 45 -10.48 -15.02 -14.15
N ALA A 46 -10.57 -13.76 -14.59
CA ALA A 46 -9.93 -12.61 -13.99
C ALA A 46 -10.46 -12.31 -12.58
N THR A 47 -11.76 -12.52 -12.31
CA THR A 47 -12.32 -12.34 -10.95
C THR A 47 -11.66 -13.28 -9.97
N GLN A 48 -11.56 -14.56 -10.34
CA GLN A 48 -11.03 -15.59 -9.46
C GLN A 48 -9.52 -15.41 -9.24
N SER A 49 -8.76 -15.05 -10.28
CA SER A 49 -7.32 -14.77 -10.16
C SER A 49 -7.00 -13.61 -9.23
N GLY A 50 -7.94 -12.67 -9.05
CA GLY A 50 -7.80 -11.55 -8.12
C GLY A 50 -8.04 -11.91 -6.64
N MET A 51 -8.67 -13.04 -6.34
CA MET A 51 -9.11 -13.39 -4.97
C MET A 51 -7.98 -13.38 -3.92
N PRO A 52 -6.80 -13.97 -4.18
CA PRO A 52 -5.72 -13.96 -3.19
C PRO A 52 -5.22 -12.53 -2.89
N TYR A 53 -5.12 -11.68 -3.91
CA TYR A 53 -4.66 -10.31 -3.77
C TYR A 53 -5.62 -9.43 -2.97
N MET A 54 -6.90 -9.42 -3.31
CA MET A 54 -7.87 -8.62 -2.55
C MET A 54 -8.02 -9.10 -1.12
N THR A 55 -7.95 -10.42 -0.90
CA THR A 55 -7.99 -11.00 0.45
C THR A 55 -6.75 -10.60 1.25
N ALA A 56 -5.56 -10.62 0.63
CA ALA A 56 -4.32 -10.14 1.27
C ALA A 56 -4.43 -8.70 1.72
N LEU A 57 -4.94 -7.81 0.87
CA LEU A 57 -5.07 -6.39 1.17
C LEU A 57 -6.16 -6.09 2.21
N ALA A 58 -7.26 -6.83 2.18
CA ALA A 58 -8.32 -6.72 3.18
C ALA A 58 -7.85 -7.23 4.56
N CYS A 59 -7.20 -8.39 4.60
CA CYS A 59 -6.65 -8.94 5.83
C CYS A 59 -5.55 -8.04 6.40
N TYR A 60 -4.68 -7.52 5.53
CA TYR A 60 -3.70 -6.50 5.89
C TYR A 60 -4.35 -5.30 6.61
N ALA A 61 -5.38 -4.68 6.02
CA ALA A 61 -6.06 -3.54 6.61
C ALA A 61 -6.74 -3.89 7.95
N PHE A 62 -7.39 -5.05 8.02
CA PHE A 62 -8.05 -5.54 9.23
C PHE A 62 -7.06 -5.79 10.39
N PHE A 63 -5.98 -6.52 10.13
CA PHE A 63 -4.97 -6.80 11.16
C PHE A 63 -4.17 -5.56 11.55
N MET A 64 -3.97 -4.59 10.65
CA MET A 64 -3.37 -3.31 11.01
C MET A 64 -4.26 -2.54 11.99
N PHE A 65 -5.58 -2.51 11.76
CA PHE A 65 -6.55 -1.92 12.69
C PHE A 65 -6.52 -2.61 14.07
N LEU A 66 -6.47 -3.95 14.10
CA LEU A 66 -6.43 -4.71 15.35
C LEU A 66 -5.12 -4.49 16.12
N THR A 67 -3.98 -4.66 15.45
CA THR A 67 -2.67 -4.62 16.10
C THR A 67 -2.26 -3.21 16.55
N GLY A 68 -2.76 -2.16 15.89
CA GLY A 68 -2.45 -0.77 16.23
C GLY A 68 -2.69 -0.40 17.70
N ARG A 69 -3.62 -1.06 18.39
CA ARG A 69 -3.91 -0.85 19.83
C ARG A 69 -2.92 -1.52 20.78
N TYR A 70 -2.14 -2.49 20.28
CA TYR A 70 -1.29 -3.37 21.07
C TYR A 70 0.20 -3.21 20.76
N LEU A 71 0.57 -2.45 19.72
CA LEU A 71 1.97 -2.21 19.32
C LEU A 71 2.85 -1.72 20.47
N ASP A 72 2.29 -0.91 21.36
CA ASP A 72 3.03 -0.28 22.46
C ASP A 72 3.24 -1.22 23.66
N LYS A 73 2.52 -2.35 23.72
CA LYS A 73 2.57 -3.31 24.84
C LYS A 73 3.57 -4.44 24.64
N PHE A 74 3.94 -4.73 23.40
CA PHE A 74 4.79 -5.86 23.04
C PHE A 74 6.15 -5.38 22.52
N ASN A 75 7.17 -6.23 22.66
CA ASN A 75 8.49 -5.92 22.12
C ASN A 75 8.44 -5.94 20.57
N PRO A 76 8.92 -4.88 19.88
CA PRO A 76 8.78 -4.75 18.44
C PRO A 76 9.47 -5.89 17.68
N ARG A 77 10.58 -6.43 18.20
CA ARG A 77 11.28 -7.57 17.61
C ARG A 77 10.36 -8.78 17.46
N TYR A 78 9.66 -9.17 18.53
CA TYR A 78 8.81 -10.35 18.51
C TYR A 78 7.59 -10.18 17.61
N ILE A 79 7.01 -8.98 17.55
CA ILE A 79 5.89 -8.70 16.64
C ILE A 79 6.33 -8.87 15.18
N ILE A 80 7.51 -8.34 14.82
CA ILE A 80 8.07 -8.48 13.46
C ILE A 80 8.36 -9.95 13.15
N ILE A 81 8.91 -10.73 14.09
CA ILE A 81 9.19 -12.16 13.89
C ILE A 81 7.89 -12.95 13.68
N VAL A 82 6.87 -12.75 14.53
CA VAL A 82 5.60 -13.48 14.44
C VAL A 82 4.87 -13.13 13.14
N GLY A 83 4.76 -11.84 12.82
CA GLY A 83 4.11 -11.43 11.57
C GLY A 83 4.92 -11.84 10.33
N GLY A 84 6.26 -11.76 10.39
CA GLY A 84 7.15 -12.22 9.32
C GLY A 84 7.09 -13.73 9.10
N PHE A 85 6.93 -14.51 10.17
CA PHE A 85 6.67 -15.94 10.08
C PHE A 85 5.34 -16.22 9.38
N LEU A 86 4.26 -15.51 9.71
CA LEU A 86 2.99 -15.65 8.99
C LEU A 86 3.10 -15.28 7.51
N VAL A 87 3.84 -14.22 7.17
CA VAL A 87 4.14 -13.87 5.77
C VAL A 87 4.83 -15.05 5.09
N SER A 88 5.96 -15.51 5.63
CA SER A 88 6.74 -16.63 5.08
C SER A 88 5.91 -17.90 4.94
N LEU A 89 5.17 -18.28 5.99
CA LEU A 89 4.31 -19.45 6.00
C LEU A 89 3.22 -19.36 4.94
N GLY A 90 2.54 -18.22 4.81
CA GLY A 90 1.53 -18.00 3.78
C GLY A 90 2.09 -18.17 2.37
N TRP A 91 3.28 -17.61 2.09
CA TRP A 91 3.96 -17.76 0.80
C TRP A 91 4.43 -19.21 0.55
N ILE A 92 5.00 -19.91 1.53
CA ILE A 92 5.44 -21.30 1.38
C ILE A 92 4.23 -22.22 1.16
N LEU A 93 3.16 -22.08 1.94
CA LEU A 93 1.94 -22.87 1.77
C LEU A 93 1.25 -22.58 0.43
N SER A 94 1.40 -21.37 -0.12
CA SER A 94 0.89 -21.02 -1.46
C SER A 94 1.51 -21.87 -2.57
N ALA A 95 2.76 -22.32 -2.41
CA ALA A 95 3.43 -23.19 -3.38
C ALA A 95 2.76 -24.57 -3.52
N TYR A 96 1.99 -24.99 -2.51
CA TYR A 96 1.31 -26.28 -2.46
C TYR A 96 -0.21 -26.14 -2.64
N ALA A 97 -0.70 -24.98 -3.05
CA ALA A 97 -2.13 -24.75 -3.21
C ALA A 97 -2.68 -25.51 -4.43
N PRO A 98 -3.63 -26.46 -4.26
CA PRO A 98 -4.19 -27.22 -5.38
C PRO A 98 -5.22 -26.43 -6.19
N ASN A 99 -5.73 -25.33 -5.65
CA ASN A 99 -6.74 -24.49 -6.29
C ASN A 99 -6.68 -23.05 -5.76
N ILE A 100 -7.43 -22.16 -6.41
CA ILE A 100 -7.46 -20.73 -6.10
C ILE A 100 -7.98 -20.42 -4.69
N TYR A 101 -8.87 -21.24 -4.12
CA TYR A 101 -9.43 -21.03 -2.79
C TYR A 101 -8.38 -21.28 -1.70
N ILE A 102 -7.63 -22.37 -1.83
CA ILE A 102 -6.50 -22.64 -0.92
C ILE A 102 -5.42 -21.57 -1.09
N LEU A 103 -5.12 -21.14 -2.32
CA LEU A 103 -4.19 -20.03 -2.55
C LEU A 103 -4.70 -18.72 -1.91
N THR A 104 -6.00 -18.48 -1.92
CA THR A 104 -6.62 -17.31 -1.28
C THR A 104 -6.49 -17.37 0.24
N ILE A 105 -6.58 -18.55 0.84
CA ILE A 105 -6.37 -18.73 2.28
C ILE A 105 -4.89 -18.55 2.63
N THR A 106 -3.98 -19.20 1.91
CA THR A 106 -2.55 -19.19 2.24
C THR A 106 -1.90 -17.85 1.91
N TYR A 107 -2.02 -17.37 0.69
CA TYR A 107 -1.50 -16.07 0.28
C TYR A 107 -2.33 -14.92 0.87
N GLY A 108 -3.64 -14.98 0.70
CA GLY A 108 -4.52 -13.88 1.07
C GLY A 108 -4.63 -13.73 2.59
N LEU A 109 -5.22 -14.73 3.25
CA LEU A 109 -5.51 -14.63 4.68
C LEU A 109 -4.24 -14.69 5.54
N ILE A 110 -3.41 -15.74 5.40
CA ILE A 110 -2.25 -15.95 6.28
C ILE A 110 -1.17 -14.90 6.02
N SER A 111 -0.77 -14.70 4.76
CA SER A 111 0.26 -13.69 4.44
C SER A 111 -0.24 -12.27 4.71
N GLY A 112 -1.49 -11.95 4.32
CA GLY A 112 -2.09 -10.64 4.56
C GLY A 112 -2.18 -10.29 6.05
N ALA A 113 -2.55 -11.25 6.91
CA ALA A 113 -2.53 -11.08 8.36
C ALA A 113 -1.11 -10.76 8.87
N GLY A 114 -0.10 -11.50 8.39
CA GLY A 114 1.30 -11.24 8.71
C GLY A 114 1.73 -9.82 8.33
N VAL A 115 1.38 -9.36 7.12
CA VAL A 115 1.65 -7.98 6.67
C VAL A 115 1.01 -6.95 7.61
N GLY A 116 -0.26 -7.14 7.98
CA GLY A 116 -0.97 -6.24 8.91
C GLY A 116 -0.35 -6.16 10.29
N ILE A 117 0.16 -7.27 10.81
CA ILE A 117 0.85 -7.32 12.11
C ILE A 117 2.18 -6.57 12.06
N VAL A 118 2.99 -6.76 11.00
CA VAL A 118 4.32 -6.16 10.93
C VAL A 118 4.28 -4.69 10.53
N TYR A 119 3.36 -4.28 9.64
CA TYR A 119 3.36 -2.96 9.00
C TYR A 119 3.50 -1.78 9.99
N GLY A 120 2.74 -1.80 11.10
CA GLY A 120 2.78 -0.72 12.08
C GLY A 120 4.08 -0.64 12.90
N VAL A 121 4.86 -1.72 12.99
CA VAL A 121 5.98 -1.82 13.93
C VAL A 121 7.17 -0.96 13.51
N PRO A 122 7.74 -1.08 12.28
CA PRO A 122 8.87 -0.25 11.88
C PRO A 122 8.55 1.24 11.92
N MET A 123 7.32 1.61 11.55
CA MET A 123 6.83 2.98 11.64
C MET A 123 6.85 3.50 13.08
N THR A 124 6.31 2.74 14.03
CA THR A 124 6.19 3.14 15.43
C THR A 124 7.57 3.25 16.09
N VAL A 125 8.46 2.30 15.82
CA VAL A 125 9.85 2.33 16.33
C VAL A 125 10.57 3.57 15.83
N VAL A 126 10.53 3.84 14.52
CA VAL A 126 11.20 5.01 13.94
C VAL A 126 10.58 6.32 14.43
N ALA A 127 9.25 6.40 14.56
CA ALA A 127 8.58 7.59 15.10
C ALA A 127 9.02 7.93 16.54
N ARG A 128 9.26 6.91 17.37
CA ARG A 128 9.75 7.09 18.75
C ARG A 128 11.23 7.48 18.80
N TRP A 129 12.03 6.95 17.89
CA TRP A 129 13.45 7.30 17.78
C TRP A 129 13.70 8.67 17.18
N PHE A 130 12.77 9.25 16.41
CA PHE A 130 12.91 10.56 15.75
C PHE A 130 11.83 11.57 16.15
N PRO A 131 11.73 11.98 17.43
CA PRO A 131 10.69 12.94 17.84
C PRO A 131 10.79 14.30 17.12
N GLU A 132 11.98 14.71 16.71
CA GLU A 132 12.24 15.97 16.00
C GLU A 132 11.84 15.94 14.53
N LYS A 133 11.79 14.76 13.91
CA LYS A 133 11.56 14.56 12.46
C LYS A 133 10.68 13.35 12.18
N LYS A 134 9.65 13.14 13.02
CA LYS A 134 8.79 11.94 12.99
C LYS A 134 8.24 11.66 11.59
N GLY A 135 7.66 12.68 10.96
CA GLY A 135 7.05 12.56 9.64
C GLY A 135 8.03 12.13 8.55
N LEU A 136 9.21 12.75 8.50
CA LEU A 136 10.26 12.39 7.53
C LEU A 136 10.70 10.93 7.72
N ALA A 137 11.02 10.56 8.97
CA ALA A 137 11.54 9.24 9.31
C ALA A 137 10.53 8.12 9.01
N VAL A 138 9.27 8.30 9.40
CA VAL A 138 8.17 7.37 9.08
C VAL A 138 7.91 7.32 7.57
N GLY A 139 7.93 8.47 6.90
CA GLY A 139 7.75 8.58 5.45
C GLY A 139 8.79 7.76 4.67
N MET A 140 10.07 7.84 5.05
CA MET A 140 11.13 7.04 4.42
C MET A 140 10.90 5.54 4.57
N VAL A 141 10.50 5.07 5.75
CA VAL A 141 10.16 3.65 5.97
C VAL A 141 9.01 3.23 5.05
N LEU A 142 7.96 4.06 4.93
CA LEU A 142 6.80 3.79 4.09
C LEU A 142 7.11 3.79 2.59
N ILE A 143 8.09 4.57 2.15
CA ILE A 143 8.59 4.54 0.77
C ILE A 143 9.03 3.12 0.39
N GLY A 144 9.62 2.35 1.32
CA GLY A 144 9.99 0.96 1.07
C GLY A 144 8.82 0.09 0.62
N PHE A 145 7.63 0.29 1.19
CA PHE A 145 6.44 -0.47 0.80
C PHE A 145 5.95 -0.08 -0.61
N GLY A 146 5.97 1.21 -0.93
CA GLY A 146 5.55 1.70 -2.26
C GLY A 146 6.54 1.37 -3.38
N LEU A 147 7.84 1.37 -3.06
CA LEU A 147 8.92 1.03 -3.98
C LEU A 147 9.15 -0.48 -4.10
N SER A 148 8.46 -1.32 -3.35
CA SER A 148 8.68 -2.77 -3.38
C SER A 148 8.66 -3.36 -4.80
N PRO A 149 7.80 -2.93 -5.76
CA PRO A 149 7.78 -3.54 -7.09
C PRO A 149 8.96 -3.16 -7.97
N LEU A 150 9.74 -2.13 -7.58
CA LEU A 150 11.03 -1.79 -8.19
C LEU A 150 11.97 -2.99 -8.24
N ILE A 151 11.99 -3.78 -7.17
CA ILE A 151 12.83 -4.97 -7.03
C ILE A 151 12.00 -6.25 -7.21
N THR A 152 10.84 -6.30 -6.55
CA THR A 152 10.10 -7.56 -6.44
C THR A 152 9.40 -7.96 -7.73
N ALA A 153 8.98 -7.03 -8.60
CA ALA A 153 8.32 -7.40 -9.86
C ALA A 153 9.30 -8.04 -10.87
N PRO A 154 10.48 -7.46 -11.16
CA PRO A 154 11.49 -8.13 -11.98
C PRO A 154 11.97 -9.46 -11.40
N LEU A 155 12.17 -9.53 -10.08
CA LEU A 155 12.62 -10.74 -9.41
C LEU A 155 11.57 -11.85 -9.45
N ALA A 156 10.31 -11.54 -9.14
CA ALA A 156 9.21 -12.47 -9.26
C ALA A 156 9.05 -12.97 -10.70
N ARG A 157 9.20 -12.07 -11.70
CA ARG A 157 9.12 -12.48 -13.09
C ARG A 157 10.23 -13.46 -13.47
N PHE A 158 11.47 -13.18 -13.06
CA PHE A 158 12.60 -14.07 -13.28
C PHE A 158 12.34 -15.46 -12.70
N PHE A 159 11.89 -15.54 -11.44
CA PHE A 159 11.59 -16.83 -10.82
C PHE A 159 10.42 -17.57 -11.48
N VAL A 160 9.38 -16.86 -11.89
CA VAL A 160 8.24 -17.46 -12.61
C VAL A 160 8.69 -18.06 -13.94
N GLU A 161 9.60 -17.39 -14.67
CA GLU A 161 10.13 -17.90 -15.94
C GLU A 161 11.04 -19.11 -15.76
N GLN A 162 11.89 -19.12 -14.74
CA GLN A 162 12.91 -20.17 -14.55
C GLN A 162 12.39 -21.39 -13.78
N TYR A 163 11.56 -21.17 -12.76
CA TYR A 163 11.15 -22.21 -11.82
C TYR A 163 9.64 -22.46 -11.82
N GLY A 164 8.86 -21.64 -12.53
CA GLY A 164 7.40 -21.70 -12.49
C GLY A 164 6.80 -21.00 -11.28
N ILE A 165 5.48 -20.80 -11.32
CA ILE A 165 4.79 -19.97 -10.33
C ILE A 165 4.77 -20.56 -8.92
N MET A 166 4.51 -21.87 -8.79
CA MET A 166 4.42 -22.52 -7.47
C MET A 166 5.77 -22.50 -6.74
N ASN A 167 6.85 -22.84 -7.44
CA ASN A 167 8.20 -22.74 -6.87
C ASN A 167 8.58 -21.28 -6.57
N THR A 168 8.09 -20.30 -7.33
CA THR A 168 8.33 -18.89 -7.02
C THR A 168 7.72 -18.49 -5.67
N PHE A 169 6.50 -18.97 -5.37
CA PHE A 169 5.88 -18.74 -4.06
C PHE A 169 6.74 -19.32 -2.93
N GLN A 170 7.29 -20.52 -3.12
CA GLN A 170 8.17 -21.16 -2.14
C GLN A 170 9.49 -20.39 -1.95
N ILE A 171 10.17 -20.03 -3.04
CA ILE A 171 11.45 -19.30 -3.01
C ILE A 171 11.29 -17.96 -2.27
N LEU A 172 10.29 -17.16 -2.66
CA LEU A 172 10.04 -15.87 -2.00
C LEU A 172 9.63 -16.05 -0.54
N GLY A 173 8.82 -17.08 -0.23
CA GLY A 173 8.44 -17.41 1.14
C GLY A 173 9.63 -17.77 2.04
N ILE A 174 10.59 -18.55 1.54
CA ILE A 174 11.84 -18.87 2.25
C ILE A 174 12.67 -17.59 2.43
N CYS A 175 12.82 -16.78 1.38
CA CYS A 175 13.54 -15.51 1.47
C CYS A 175 12.94 -14.60 2.55
N PHE A 176 11.61 -14.45 2.61
CA PHE A 176 10.96 -13.65 3.65
C PHE A 176 11.14 -14.24 5.05
N GLY A 177 11.11 -15.57 5.18
CA GLY A 177 11.34 -16.28 6.44
C GLY A 177 12.77 -16.11 6.99
N ILE A 178 13.75 -15.82 6.13
CA ILE A 178 15.13 -15.54 6.53
C ILE A 178 15.34 -14.04 6.75
N ILE A 179 14.97 -13.22 5.78
CA ILE A 179 15.27 -11.78 5.77
C ILE A 179 14.54 -11.06 6.90
N ILE A 180 13.23 -11.28 7.07
CA ILE A 180 12.43 -10.51 8.04
C ILE A 180 12.91 -10.74 9.48
N PRO A 181 13.11 -11.99 9.96
CA PRO A 181 13.63 -12.22 11.31
C PRO A 181 15.03 -11.65 11.54
N ILE A 182 15.96 -11.79 10.58
CA ILE A 182 17.31 -11.22 10.70
C ILE A 182 17.25 -9.70 10.84
N LEU A 183 16.48 -9.03 9.99
CA LEU A 183 16.33 -7.57 10.03
C LEU A 183 15.55 -7.09 11.26
N SER A 184 14.75 -7.95 11.90
CA SER A 184 14.04 -7.62 13.13
C SER A 184 14.94 -7.55 14.36
N LEU A 185 16.09 -8.24 14.35
CA LEU A 185 16.95 -8.37 15.53
C LEU A 185 17.34 -7.01 16.13
N PRO A 186 17.73 -5.98 15.36
CA PRO A 186 18.11 -4.70 15.95
C PRO A 186 16.94 -3.91 16.56
N PHE A 187 15.69 -4.16 16.15
CA PHE A 187 14.52 -3.34 16.52
C PHE A 187 14.26 -3.34 18.02
N LYS A 188 14.27 -2.14 18.61
CA LYS A 188 13.90 -1.88 20.00
C LYS A 188 13.24 -0.51 20.12
N TYR A 189 12.33 -0.37 21.09
CA TYR A 189 11.87 0.94 21.50
C TYR A 189 12.98 1.67 22.29
N PRO A 190 13.07 3.02 22.21
CA PRO A 190 13.96 3.77 23.08
C PRO A 190 13.48 3.67 24.53
N SER A 191 14.42 3.59 25.47
CA SER A 191 14.18 3.64 26.92
C SER A 191 13.74 5.04 27.37
N ASP A 192 13.13 5.15 28.55
CA ASP A 192 12.63 6.45 29.06
C ASP A 192 13.73 7.50 29.21
N SER A 193 14.95 7.10 29.58
CA SER A 193 16.13 7.98 29.63
C SER A 193 16.58 8.45 28.24
N GLU A 194 16.58 7.56 27.24
CA GLU A 194 16.84 7.92 25.84
C GLU A 194 15.76 8.89 25.31
N ILE A 195 14.49 8.68 25.66
CA ILE A 195 13.38 9.57 25.27
C ILE A 195 13.55 10.96 25.90
N LEU A 196 13.93 11.06 27.17
CA LEU A 196 14.15 12.35 27.85
C LEU A 196 15.29 13.15 27.20
N ASN A 197 16.37 12.48 26.80
CA ASN A 197 17.46 13.10 26.05
C ASN A 197 17.01 13.61 24.67
N LEU A 198 16.11 12.88 24.00
CA LEU A 198 15.54 13.24 22.69
C LEU A 198 14.47 14.36 22.77
N LYS A 199 13.70 14.42 23.86
CA LYS A 199 12.59 15.39 24.08
C LYS A 199 13.04 16.80 24.49
N SER A 200 14.35 17.07 24.62
CA SER A 200 14.90 18.41 24.82
C SER A 200 14.61 19.40 23.66
N VAL A 201 13.90 18.95 22.60
CA VAL A 201 13.49 19.76 21.46
C VAL A 201 11.96 19.88 21.39
N LYS A 202 11.49 21.09 21.75
CA LYS A 202 10.17 21.73 21.53
C LYS A 202 8.91 20.85 21.63
N HIS A 203 8.06 21.20 22.61
CA HIS A 203 6.64 20.87 22.62
C HIS A 203 6.00 21.21 21.26
N VAL A 204 5.57 20.16 20.55
CA VAL A 204 4.68 20.31 19.40
C VAL A 204 3.39 20.94 19.92
N LYS A 205 3.00 22.09 19.36
CA LYS A 205 1.74 22.79 19.66
C LYS A 205 0.59 21.77 19.66
N ASN A 206 -0.17 21.72 20.76
CA ASN A 206 -1.43 21.01 20.82
C ASN A 206 -2.29 21.45 19.62
N SER A 207 -2.65 20.51 18.75
CA SER A 207 -3.62 20.75 17.68
C SER A 207 -4.98 21.03 18.32
N LEU A 208 -5.65 22.09 17.88
CA LEU A 208 -6.86 22.66 18.48
C LEU A 208 -8.08 21.70 18.49
N ASN A 209 -8.04 20.55 17.80
CA ASN A 209 -9.15 19.60 17.69
C ASN A 209 -8.71 18.15 17.94
N ASP A 210 -8.31 17.80 19.16
CA ASP A 210 -8.08 16.40 19.54
C ASP A 210 -9.42 15.64 19.69
N LEU A 211 -10.02 15.28 18.56
CA LEU A 211 -11.28 14.54 18.51
C LEU A 211 -11.02 13.04 18.69
N ASN A 212 -11.76 12.43 19.62
CA ASN A 212 -11.74 10.97 19.79
C ASN A 212 -12.40 10.26 18.59
N THR A 213 -12.16 8.95 18.49
CA THR A 213 -12.64 8.15 17.36
C THR A 213 -14.15 8.19 17.20
N LEU A 214 -14.93 8.08 18.29
CA LEU A 214 -16.40 8.10 18.24
C LEU A 214 -16.96 9.41 17.68
N ASN A 215 -16.38 10.54 18.06
CA ASN A 215 -16.80 11.85 17.57
C ASN A 215 -16.33 12.07 16.12
N MET A 216 -15.16 11.54 15.75
CA MET A 216 -14.68 11.55 14.37
C MET A 216 -15.68 10.87 13.42
N ILE A 217 -16.15 9.65 13.72
CA ILE A 217 -17.03 8.89 12.80
C ILE A 217 -18.36 9.61 12.53
N LYS A 218 -18.80 10.44 13.47
CA LYS A 218 -20.03 11.23 13.35
C LYS A 218 -19.87 12.48 12.47
N SER A 219 -18.64 12.95 12.26
CA SER A 219 -18.36 14.17 11.51
C SER A 219 -18.60 13.99 10.01
N ILE A 220 -19.00 15.09 9.34
CA ILE A 220 -19.22 15.11 7.89
C ILE A 220 -17.89 14.93 7.12
N SER A 221 -16.83 15.61 7.58
CA SER A 221 -15.49 15.52 6.99
C SER A 221 -14.93 14.10 7.08
N PHE A 222 -15.30 13.30 8.10
CA PHE A 222 -14.91 11.89 8.15
C PHE A 222 -15.58 11.10 7.05
N LYS A 223 -16.88 11.28 6.83
CA LYS A 223 -17.62 10.59 5.75
C LYS A 223 -17.03 10.98 4.39
N GLY A 224 -16.74 12.26 4.18
CA GLY A 224 -16.08 12.75 2.97
C GLY A 224 -14.70 12.11 2.77
N LEU A 225 -13.85 12.12 3.80
CA LEU A 225 -12.52 11.53 3.74
C LEU A 225 -12.58 10.01 3.50
N TYR A 226 -13.45 9.30 4.22
CA TYR A 226 -13.59 7.85 4.14
C TYR A 226 -14.06 7.41 2.76
N ILE A 227 -15.10 8.05 2.21
CA ILE A 227 -15.65 7.70 0.89
C ILE A 227 -14.63 8.00 -0.21
N ASN A 228 -13.96 9.16 -0.16
CA ASN A 228 -12.97 9.51 -1.17
C ASN A 228 -11.73 8.62 -1.09
N PHE A 229 -11.29 8.27 0.12
CA PHE A 229 -10.19 7.32 0.30
C PHE A 229 -10.57 5.90 -0.16
N PHE A 230 -11.80 5.45 0.10
CA PHE A 230 -12.36 4.22 -0.46
C PHE A 230 -12.30 4.24 -2.00
N ILE A 231 -12.84 5.28 -2.65
CA ILE A 231 -12.84 5.41 -4.11
C ILE A 231 -11.42 5.44 -4.67
N GLY A 232 -10.54 6.26 -4.08
CA GLY A 232 -9.15 6.41 -4.52
C GLY A 232 -8.36 5.11 -4.41
N THR A 233 -8.55 4.37 -3.32
CA THR A 233 -7.90 3.06 -3.11
C THR A 233 -8.53 1.97 -3.97
N THR A 234 -9.85 1.97 -4.19
CA THR A 234 -10.52 1.10 -5.18
C THR A 234 -9.86 1.23 -6.53
N ILE A 235 -9.70 2.46 -7.03
CA ILE A 235 -9.08 2.71 -8.34
C ILE A 235 -7.61 2.27 -8.34
N GLY A 236 -6.84 2.75 -7.36
CA GLY A 236 -5.39 2.50 -7.33
C GLY A 236 -5.04 1.03 -7.21
N LEU A 237 -5.69 0.30 -6.30
CA LEU A 237 -5.39 -1.13 -6.06
C LEU A 237 -5.90 -2.01 -7.19
N MET A 238 -7.03 -1.65 -7.82
CA MET A 238 -7.51 -2.29 -9.04
C MET A 238 -6.48 -2.17 -10.18
N LEU A 239 -6.00 -0.95 -10.46
CA LEU A 239 -5.07 -0.71 -11.56
C LEU A 239 -3.68 -1.30 -11.30
N ILE A 240 -3.18 -1.29 -10.07
CA ILE A 240 -1.99 -2.07 -9.69
C ILE A 240 -2.22 -3.55 -9.96
N GLY A 241 -3.33 -4.11 -9.47
CA GLY A 241 -3.67 -5.51 -9.64
C GLY A 241 -3.85 -5.94 -11.09
N LEU A 242 -4.11 -5.02 -12.02
CA LEU A 242 -4.29 -5.28 -13.45
C LEU A 242 -3.09 -4.86 -14.31
N THR A 243 -2.04 -4.28 -13.72
CA THR A 243 -0.92 -3.69 -14.47
C THR A 243 -0.34 -4.69 -15.47
N SER A 244 -0.07 -5.92 -15.03
CA SER A 244 0.49 -6.93 -15.93
C SER A 244 -0.47 -7.38 -17.03
N SER A 245 -1.73 -7.61 -16.68
CA SER A 245 -2.74 -8.10 -17.63
C SER A 245 -3.02 -7.05 -18.71
N VAL A 246 -3.15 -5.78 -18.34
CA VAL A 246 -3.30 -4.67 -19.31
C VAL A 246 -2.07 -4.55 -20.20
N GLY A 247 -0.86 -4.55 -19.63
CA GLY A 247 0.37 -4.43 -20.42
C GLY A 247 0.56 -5.58 -21.42
N ILE A 248 0.24 -6.81 -21.02
CA ILE A 248 0.44 -8.00 -21.86
C ILE A 248 -0.70 -8.18 -22.87
N GLU A 249 -1.95 -8.11 -22.43
CA GLU A 249 -3.10 -8.51 -23.25
C GLU A 249 -3.66 -7.36 -24.08
N LEU A 250 -3.80 -6.15 -23.50
CA LEU A 250 -4.31 -4.99 -24.23
C LEU A 250 -3.21 -4.38 -25.12
N ILE A 251 -2.02 -4.15 -24.56
CA ILE A 251 -0.94 -3.44 -25.26
C ILE A 251 -0.04 -4.41 -26.05
N GLY A 252 -0.03 -5.70 -25.72
CA GLY A 252 0.77 -6.70 -26.43
C GLY A 252 2.26 -6.67 -26.06
N LEU A 253 2.61 -6.18 -24.87
CA LEU A 253 4.00 -6.17 -24.40
C LEU A 253 4.45 -7.55 -23.94
N SER A 254 5.75 -7.81 -24.05
CA SER A 254 6.32 -9.00 -23.42
C SER A 254 6.24 -8.88 -21.89
N PRO A 255 6.04 -10.00 -21.17
CA PRO A 255 6.00 -9.98 -19.71
C PRO A 255 7.26 -9.37 -19.05
N LYS A 256 8.43 -9.57 -19.67
CA LYS A 256 9.70 -8.96 -19.23
C LYS A 256 9.67 -7.43 -19.32
N LYS A 257 9.15 -6.86 -20.42
CA LYS A 257 9.01 -5.40 -20.57
C LYS A 257 8.03 -4.84 -19.55
N VAL A 258 6.92 -5.53 -19.30
CA VAL A 258 5.94 -5.14 -18.29
C VAL A 258 6.52 -5.13 -16.87
N ALA A 259 7.30 -6.15 -16.49
CA ALA A 259 7.97 -6.18 -15.20
C ALA A 259 8.97 -5.02 -15.01
N LEU A 260 9.69 -4.63 -16.08
CA LEU A 260 10.58 -3.47 -16.05
C LEU A 260 9.79 -2.15 -15.92
N LEU A 261 8.67 -2.01 -16.63
CA LEU A 261 7.80 -0.83 -16.51
C LEU A 261 7.12 -0.76 -15.13
N MET A 262 6.73 -1.88 -14.53
CA MET A 262 6.25 -1.92 -13.15
C MET A 262 7.29 -1.37 -12.16
N ALA A 263 8.57 -1.63 -12.42
CA ALA A 263 9.65 -1.08 -11.61
C ALA A 263 9.69 0.46 -11.71
N LEU A 264 9.49 1.02 -12.91
CA LEU A 264 9.31 2.47 -13.10
C LEU A 264 8.04 2.99 -12.40
N PHE A 265 6.91 2.30 -12.53
CA PHE A 265 5.65 2.73 -11.91
C PHE A 265 5.73 2.73 -10.38
N ALA A 266 6.49 1.80 -9.79
CA ALA A 266 6.79 1.80 -8.36
C ALA A 266 7.47 3.10 -7.92
N VAL A 267 8.41 3.63 -8.72
CA VAL A 267 9.06 4.93 -8.44
C VAL A 267 8.01 6.03 -8.37
N PHE A 268 7.07 6.08 -9.32
CA PHE A 268 5.98 7.04 -9.31
C PHE A 268 5.06 6.88 -8.08
N ASN A 269 4.78 5.64 -7.64
CA ASN A 269 4.07 5.42 -6.37
C ASN A 269 4.83 5.98 -5.16
N GLY A 270 6.15 5.76 -5.13
CA GLY A 270 7.03 6.32 -4.10
C GLY A 270 7.01 7.86 -4.10
N ILE A 271 7.08 8.50 -5.27
CA ILE A 271 7.07 9.97 -5.44
C ILE A 271 5.68 10.57 -5.13
N GLY A 272 4.60 9.86 -5.44
CA GLY A 272 3.23 10.32 -5.18
C GLY A 272 2.97 10.66 -3.71
N ARG A 273 3.59 9.90 -2.79
CA ARG A 273 3.44 10.10 -1.35
C ARG A 273 3.92 11.48 -0.87
N PRO A 274 5.21 11.86 -1.03
CA PRO A 274 5.67 13.18 -0.63
C PRO A 274 5.01 14.30 -1.44
N ALA A 275 4.74 14.09 -2.73
CA ALA A 275 4.13 15.11 -3.59
C ALA A 275 2.73 15.50 -3.10
N PHE A 276 1.84 14.51 -2.87
CA PHE A 276 0.49 14.78 -2.37
C PHE A 276 0.46 15.10 -0.87
N GLY A 277 1.40 14.60 -0.07
CA GLY A 277 1.57 15.03 1.31
C GLY A 277 1.79 16.54 1.39
N TRP A 278 2.77 17.05 0.63
CA TRP A 278 3.04 18.48 0.52
C TRP A 278 1.86 19.27 -0.07
N LEU A 279 1.20 18.72 -1.09
CA LEU A 279 0.04 19.36 -1.72
C LEU A 279 -1.12 19.52 -0.74
N THR A 280 -1.40 18.48 0.06
CA THR A 280 -2.44 18.47 1.09
C THR A 280 -2.14 19.49 2.18
N ASP A 281 -0.88 19.58 2.61
CA ASP A 281 -0.43 20.56 3.61
C ASP A 281 -0.59 22.01 3.11
N LYS A 282 -0.41 22.26 1.81
CA LYS A 282 -0.40 23.61 1.23
C LYS A 282 -1.76 24.08 0.70
N LEU A 283 -2.52 23.18 0.06
CA LEU A 283 -3.70 23.54 -0.74
C LEU A 283 -5.02 23.07 -0.16
N PHE A 284 -5.08 22.58 1.09
CA PHE A 284 -6.25 21.89 1.65
C PHE A 284 -6.49 20.52 1.00
N SER A 285 -7.04 19.57 1.76
CA SER A 285 -7.22 18.18 1.32
C SER A 285 -8.14 18.08 0.11
N LYS A 286 -9.19 18.90 0.06
CA LYS A 286 -10.16 18.96 -1.03
C LYS A 286 -9.51 19.20 -2.39
N ASN A 287 -8.56 20.13 -2.48
CA ASN A 287 -7.88 20.45 -3.75
C ASN A 287 -6.94 19.34 -4.19
N ALA A 288 -6.24 18.70 -3.22
CA ALA A 288 -5.43 17.53 -3.50
C ALA A 288 -6.29 16.37 -4.07
N MET A 289 -7.49 16.14 -3.53
CA MET A 289 -8.44 15.15 -4.05
C MET A 289 -8.89 15.47 -5.49
N TYR A 290 -9.26 16.73 -5.78
CA TYR A 290 -9.64 17.14 -7.15
C TYR A 290 -8.51 16.96 -8.15
N MET A 291 -7.29 17.36 -7.80
CA MET A 291 -6.12 17.17 -8.65
C MET A 291 -5.86 15.67 -8.91
N SER A 292 -5.99 14.83 -7.88
CA SER A 292 -5.86 13.38 -8.04
C SER A 292 -6.88 12.82 -9.02
N TYR A 293 -8.17 13.14 -8.84
CA TYR A 293 -9.21 12.65 -9.75
C TYR A 293 -9.06 13.18 -11.17
N GLY A 294 -8.64 14.43 -11.37
CA GLY A 294 -8.35 14.98 -12.69
C GLY A 294 -7.23 14.23 -13.41
N LEU A 295 -6.14 13.91 -12.70
CA LEU A 295 -5.04 13.11 -13.25
C LEU A 295 -5.50 11.69 -13.62
N ILE A 296 -6.27 11.04 -12.75
CA ILE A 296 -6.80 9.69 -12.99
C ILE A 296 -7.73 9.68 -14.22
N ILE A 297 -8.67 10.63 -14.32
CA ILE A 297 -9.58 10.73 -15.47
C ILE A 297 -8.77 10.93 -16.76
N SER A 298 -7.80 11.83 -16.75
CA SER A 298 -6.96 12.10 -17.93
C SER A 298 -6.24 10.82 -18.41
N SER A 299 -5.64 10.06 -17.50
CA SER A 299 -4.99 8.79 -17.83
C SER A 299 -5.97 7.69 -18.24
N ALA A 300 -7.15 7.62 -17.64
CA ALA A 300 -8.18 6.66 -18.03
C ALA A 300 -8.70 6.95 -19.44
N VAL A 301 -8.93 8.23 -19.78
CA VAL A 301 -9.31 8.65 -21.13
C VAL A 301 -8.22 8.30 -22.14
N LEU A 302 -6.95 8.57 -21.85
CA LEU A 302 -5.83 8.15 -22.71
C LEU A 302 -5.84 6.64 -22.97
N MET A 303 -6.09 5.82 -21.95
CA MET A 303 -6.15 4.37 -22.08
C MET A 303 -7.35 3.86 -22.90
N LEU A 304 -8.45 4.61 -22.98
CA LEU A 304 -9.58 4.24 -23.85
C LEU A 304 -9.20 4.26 -25.34
N PHE A 305 -8.23 5.10 -25.72
CA PHE A 305 -7.69 5.19 -27.07
C PHE A 305 -6.45 4.32 -27.31
N ALA A 306 -5.92 3.65 -26.28
CA ALA A 306 -4.75 2.80 -26.41
C ALA A 306 -5.06 1.54 -27.23
N ASN A 307 -4.12 1.18 -28.10
CA ASN A 307 -4.14 -0.01 -28.92
C ASN A 307 -2.84 -0.82 -28.73
N LYS A 308 -2.78 -1.98 -29.40
CA LYS A 308 -1.62 -2.86 -29.38
C LYS A 308 -0.39 -2.11 -29.91
N GLY A 309 0.68 -2.10 -29.12
CA GLY A 309 1.92 -1.39 -29.44
C GLY A 309 2.05 0.02 -28.85
N ASP A 310 1.00 0.59 -28.25
CA ASP A 310 1.01 1.95 -27.69
C ASP A 310 1.71 2.02 -26.32
N VAL A 311 3.01 1.69 -26.30
CA VAL A 311 3.83 1.58 -25.10
C VAL A 311 3.90 2.90 -24.33
N ILE A 312 3.93 4.03 -25.05
CA ILE A 312 4.03 5.37 -24.45
C ILE A 312 2.75 5.72 -23.68
N ILE A 313 1.58 5.50 -24.30
CA ILE A 313 0.27 5.77 -23.66
C ILE A 313 0.13 4.92 -22.39
N TYR A 314 0.46 3.63 -22.49
CA TYR A 314 0.46 2.73 -21.34
C TYR A 314 1.40 3.20 -20.23
N SER A 315 2.65 3.54 -20.58
CA SER A 315 3.67 3.93 -19.61
C SER A 315 3.32 5.22 -18.88
N ILE A 316 2.83 6.23 -19.60
CA ILE A 316 2.39 7.50 -18.99
C ILE A 316 1.17 7.24 -18.08
N SER A 317 0.16 6.54 -18.58
CA SER A 317 -1.09 6.33 -17.84
C SER A 317 -0.87 5.52 -16.57
N PHE A 318 -0.11 4.42 -16.63
CA PHE A 318 0.17 3.61 -15.44
C PHE A 318 1.14 4.29 -14.47
N SER A 319 2.07 5.12 -14.94
CA SER A 319 2.87 5.97 -14.05
C SER A 319 1.97 6.92 -13.25
N VAL A 320 0.99 7.55 -13.89
CA VAL A 320 0.03 8.45 -13.22
C VAL A 320 -0.91 7.68 -12.28
N PHE A 321 -1.38 6.49 -12.65
CA PHE A 321 -2.21 5.67 -11.75
C PHE A 321 -1.45 5.24 -10.49
N TRP A 322 -0.21 4.79 -10.65
CA TRP A 322 0.64 4.40 -9.52
C TRP A 322 1.02 5.60 -8.65
N PHE A 323 1.33 6.75 -9.26
CA PHE A 323 1.52 8.03 -8.58
C PHE A 323 0.31 8.41 -7.73
N ASN A 324 -0.90 8.29 -8.27
CA ASN A 324 -2.13 8.61 -7.55
C ASN A 324 -2.42 7.65 -6.41
N LEU A 325 -2.13 6.35 -6.52
CA LEU A 325 -2.23 5.46 -5.35
C LEU A 325 -1.29 5.91 -4.23
N GLY A 326 -0.05 6.25 -4.57
CA GLY A 326 0.91 6.81 -3.62
C GLY A 326 0.37 8.10 -2.99
N GLY A 327 -0.30 8.92 -3.80
CA GLY A 327 -0.98 10.13 -3.38
C GLY A 327 -2.10 9.89 -2.36
N TRP A 328 -3.02 8.98 -2.62
CA TRP A 328 -4.11 8.65 -1.68
C TRP A 328 -3.60 8.10 -0.34
N LEU A 329 -2.49 7.35 -0.37
CA LEU A 329 -1.81 6.87 0.84
C LEU A 329 -1.07 7.98 1.61
N ALA A 330 -1.04 9.20 1.10
CA ALA A 330 -0.58 10.41 1.80
C ALA A 330 -1.72 11.38 2.13
N ILE A 331 -2.68 11.58 1.22
CA ILE A 331 -3.85 12.45 1.45
C ILE A 331 -4.61 11.99 2.68
N ALA A 332 -4.94 10.70 2.80
CA ALA A 332 -5.75 10.18 3.90
C ALA A 332 -5.12 10.38 5.30
N PRO A 333 -3.86 9.97 5.55
CA PRO A 333 -3.23 10.21 6.85
C PRO A 333 -3.05 11.71 7.15
N THR A 334 -2.62 12.52 6.18
CA THR A 334 -2.44 13.96 6.40
C THR A 334 -3.77 14.66 6.71
N SER A 335 -4.84 14.33 5.96
CA SER A 335 -6.17 14.88 6.21
C SER A 335 -6.72 14.45 7.57
N THR A 336 -6.51 13.19 7.96
CA THR A 336 -6.94 12.68 9.27
C THR A 336 -6.25 13.45 10.40
N LEU A 337 -4.94 13.71 10.25
CA LEU A 337 -4.16 14.45 11.23
C LEU A 337 -4.61 15.92 11.32
N ALA A 338 -4.83 16.57 10.17
CA ALA A 338 -5.27 17.96 10.11
C ALA A 338 -6.67 18.16 10.71
N LEU A 339 -7.60 17.22 10.46
CA LEU A 339 -8.99 17.33 10.91
C LEU A 339 -9.19 16.94 12.38
N TYR A 340 -8.45 15.96 12.90
CA TYR A 340 -8.75 15.31 14.20
C TYR A 340 -7.61 15.30 15.21
N GLY A 341 -6.47 15.94 14.88
CA GLY A 341 -5.37 16.13 15.80
C GLY A 341 -4.51 14.89 16.03
N THR A 342 -3.52 15.05 16.92
CA THR A 342 -2.45 14.06 17.13
C THR A 342 -2.78 13.03 18.21
N LYS A 343 -3.61 13.40 19.21
CA LYS A 343 -3.81 12.60 20.43
C LYS A 343 -4.41 11.21 20.17
N HIS A 344 -5.41 11.14 19.28
CA HIS A 344 -6.10 9.89 18.90
C HIS A 344 -5.77 9.45 17.47
N TYR A 345 -4.74 10.03 16.86
CA TYR A 345 -4.42 9.86 15.44
C TYR A 345 -4.34 8.39 15.00
N SER A 346 -3.58 7.54 15.71
CA SER A 346 -3.39 6.14 15.30
C SER A 346 -4.70 5.34 15.30
N GLN A 347 -5.61 5.63 16.23
CA GLN A 347 -6.92 4.98 16.31
C GLN A 347 -7.85 5.50 15.20
N ASN A 348 -7.87 6.82 15.02
CA ASN A 348 -8.66 7.51 14.01
C ASN A 348 -8.25 7.07 12.59
N TYR A 349 -6.96 7.12 12.29
CA TYR A 349 -6.41 6.69 11.01
C TYR A 349 -6.60 5.19 10.79
N GLY A 350 -6.49 4.35 11.84
CA GLY A 350 -6.80 2.92 11.73
C GLY A 350 -8.23 2.67 11.25
N VAL A 351 -9.21 3.46 11.71
CA VAL A 351 -10.60 3.40 11.21
C VAL A 351 -10.68 3.87 9.76
N VAL A 352 -10.08 5.01 9.40
CA VAL A 352 -10.03 5.50 8.02
C VAL A 352 -9.37 4.46 7.08
N PHE A 353 -8.34 3.77 7.56
CA PHE A 353 -7.60 2.77 6.79
C PHE A 353 -8.43 1.53 6.45
N THR A 354 -9.52 1.25 7.17
CA THR A 354 -10.43 0.16 6.78
C THR A 354 -11.03 0.39 5.38
N ALA A 355 -11.16 1.64 4.94
CA ALA A 355 -11.63 1.98 3.60
C ALA A 355 -10.70 1.42 2.50
N TYR A 356 -9.39 1.33 2.77
CA TYR A 356 -8.40 0.70 1.88
C TYR A 356 -8.71 -0.79 1.64
N GLY A 357 -9.03 -1.52 2.70
CA GLY A 357 -9.34 -2.95 2.62
C GLY A 357 -10.63 -3.22 1.85
N ILE A 358 -11.69 -2.44 2.14
CA ILE A 358 -12.95 -2.52 1.39
C ILE A 358 -12.71 -2.12 -0.07
N GLY A 359 -11.94 -1.07 -0.30
CA GLY A 359 -11.61 -0.58 -1.63
C GLY A 359 -10.88 -1.63 -2.47
N ALA A 360 -9.95 -2.38 -1.86
CA ALA A 360 -9.25 -3.50 -2.50
C ALA A 360 -10.22 -4.59 -2.99
N ILE A 361 -11.16 -5.02 -2.13
CA ILE A 361 -12.18 -6.02 -2.50
C ILE A 361 -13.04 -5.49 -3.63
N THR A 362 -13.63 -4.30 -3.45
CA THR A 362 -14.53 -3.73 -4.46
C THR A 362 -13.82 -3.57 -5.81
N GLY A 363 -12.61 -3.02 -5.83
CA GLY A 363 -11.88 -2.77 -7.08
C GLY A 363 -11.52 -4.06 -7.82
N VAL A 364 -11.06 -5.09 -7.10
CA VAL A 364 -10.65 -6.35 -7.72
C VAL A 364 -11.86 -7.17 -8.20
N VAL A 365 -12.93 -7.25 -7.39
CA VAL A 365 -14.16 -7.96 -7.78
C VAL A 365 -14.79 -7.30 -9.01
N THR A 366 -15.01 -5.97 -8.94
CA THR A 366 -15.71 -5.26 -10.02
C THR A 366 -14.92 -5.27 -11.33
N SER A 367 -13.60 -5.04 -11.29
CA SER A 367 -12.80 -5.18 -12.51
C SER A 367 -12.74 -6.60 -13.04
N GLY A 368 -12.61 -7.61 -12.18
CA GLY A 368 -12.64 -9.00 -12.58
C GLY A 368 -13.94 -9.35 -13.30
N MET A 369 -15.08 -8.98 -12.73
CA MET A 369 -16.40 -9.24 -13.32
C MET A 369 -16.56 -8.54 -14.68
N LEU A 370 -16.12 -7.28 -14.80
CA LEU A 370 -16.14 -6.56 -16.07
C LEU A 370 -15.30 -7.27 -17.14
N LEU A 371 -14.14 -7.80 -16.76
CA LEU A 371 -13.26 -8.53 -17.68
C LEU A 371 -13.80 -9.92 -18.04
N ASP A 372 -14.38 -10.64 -17.08
CA ASP A 372 -14.98 -11.96 -17.34
C ASP A 372 -16.22 -11.85 -18.25
N MET A 373 -17.02 -10.78 -18.09
CA MET A 373 -18.23 -10.55 -18.88
C MET A 373 -17.95 -9.99 -20.27
N HIS A 374 -17.03 -9.03 -20.39
CA HIS A 374 -16.83 -8.27 -21.63
C HIS A 374 -15.53 -8.60 -22.37
N GLN A 375 -14.58 -9.29 -21.71
CA GLN A 375 -13.24 -9.59 -22.24
C GLN A 375 -12.51 -8.36 -22.81
N ASN A 376 -12.79 -7.18 -22.24
CA ASN A 376 -12.28 -5.92 -22.76
C ASN A 376 -11.97 -4.93 -21.62
N TYR A 377 -10.70 -4.56 -21.54
CA TYR A 377 -10.16 -3.63 -20.54
C TYR A 377 -10.74 -2.22 -20.62
N ARG A 378 -11.33 -1.80 -21.75
CA ARG A 378 -11.93 -0.46 -21.87
C ARG A 378 -13.07 -0.22 -20.88
N TYR A 379 -13.84 -1.26 -20.55
CA TYR A 379 -14.90 -1.15 -19.54
C TYR A 379 -14.35 -0.84 -18.15
N VAL A 380 -13.14 -1.32 -17.82
CA VAL A 380 -12.46 -0.96 -16.57
C VAL A 380 -12.14 0.54 -16.55
N PHE A 381 -11.67 1.12 -17.66
CA PHE A 381 -11.37 2.55 -17.71
C PHE A 381 -12.62 3.44 -17.67
N TYR A 382 -13.72 3.04 -18.32
CA TYR A 382 -15.02 3.72 -18.14
C TYR A 382 -15.48 3.69 -16.68
N TYR A 383 -15.33 2.53 -16.02
CA TYR A 383 -15.66 2.40 -14.60
C TYR A 383 -14.78 3.27 -13.70
N VAL A 384 -13.47 3.37 -13.97
CA VAL A 384 -12.57 4.31 -13.28
C VAL A 384 -13.05 5.76 -13.42
N ILE A 385 -13.42 6.19 -14.62
CA ILE A 385 -13.92 7.55 -14.86
C ILE A 385 -15.20 7.79 -14.05
N ALA A 386 -16.15 6.85 -14.07
CA ALA A 386 -17.38 6.95 -13.29
C ALA A 386 -17.12 7.08 -11.79
N LEU A 387 -16.21 6.27 -11.24
CA LEU A 387 -15.78 6.35 -9.84
C LEU A 387 -15.14 7.71 -9.51
N CYS A 388 -14.30 8.25 -10.39
CA CYS A 388 -13.72 9.58 -10.19
C CYS A 388 -14.78 10.69 -10.18
N LEU A 389 -15.77 10.64 -11.06
CA LEU A 389 -16.86 11.63 -11.08
C LEU A 389 -17.68 11.58 -9.78
N ILE A 390 -17.94 10.37 -9.26
CA ILE A 390 -18.56 10.19 -7.94
C ILE A 390 -17.66 10.78 -6.84
N GLY A 391 -16.35 10.50 -6.88
CA GLY A 391 -15.38 11.05 -5.93
C GLY A 391 -15.34 12.59 -5.94
N ILE A 392 -15.33 13.22 -7.12
CA ILE A 392 -15.40 14.68 -7.26
C ILE A 392 -16.69 15.23 -6.63
N LEU A 393 -17.82 14.57 -6.87
CA LEU A 393 -19.10 14.96 -6.27
C LEU A 393 -19.07 14.84 -4.74
N MET A 394 -18.57 13.72 -4.21
CA MET A 394 -18.48 13.48 -2.76
C MET A 394 -17.49 14.44 -2.09
N THR A 395 -16.36 14.73 -2.74
CA THR A 395 -15.41 15.76 -2.32
C THR A 395 -16.10 17.12 -2.23
N SER A 396 -16.91 17.51 -3.23
CA SER A 396 -17.59 18.80 -3.22
C SER A 396 -18.57 18.96 -2.05
N ARG A 397 -19.32 17.90 -1.72
CA ARG A 397 -20.42 17.92 -0.75
C ARG A 397 -20.01 17.64 0.69
N LEU A 398 -19.00 16.80 0.91
CA LEU A 398 -18.71 16.22 2.22
C LEU A 398 -17.36 16.67 2.81
N MET A 399 -16.44 17.15 1.97
CA MET A 399 -15.20 17.76 2.46
C MET A 399 -15.44 19.23 2.75
N GLU A 400 -15.79 19.49 4.01
CA GLU A 400 -15.77 20.81 4.63
C GLU A 400 -14.41 21.01 5.29
N GLU A 401 -13.64 21.94 4.75
CA GLU A 401 -12.41 22.45 5.37
C GLU A 401 -12.68 23.94 5.66
N LYS A 402 -12.56 24.31 6.95
CA LYS A 402 -12.79 25.68 7.43
C LYS A 402 -11.63 26.60 7.10
#